data_AF-A0A256HCN3-F1
#
_entry.id   AF-A0A256HCN3-F1
#
_cell.length_a   1.000
_cell.length_b   1.000
_cell.length_c   1.000
_cell.angle_alpha   90.00
_cell.angle_beta   90.00
_cell.angle_gamma   90.00
#
_symmetry.space_group_name_H-M   'P 1'
#
loop_
_entity.id
_entity.type
_entity.pdbx_description
1 polymer ?
#
loop_
_entity_poly.entity_id
_entity_poly.type
_entity_poly.pdbx_seq_one_letter_code
_entity_poly.pdbx_strand_id
1 'polypeptide(L)'
;MPTISTRVPDDLEAELEAYLESERLDRSTAVRKLLSEGLDEWRTERALERFANGEVSLAKAADLAGVSVWEFADLVEGADDAWVSADHLEADLDEL
;
A
#
# COMPACT_ATOMS: atom_id res chain seq x y z
N MET A 1 -18.47 18.14 6.12
CA MET A 1 -17.36 17.45 5.43
C MET A 1 -17.47 17.72 3.95
N PRO A 2 -16.35 17.81 3.20
CA PRO A 2 -16.39 17.83 1.75
C PRO A 2 -17.00 16.53 1.20
N THR A 3 -17.69 16.62 0.07
CA THR A 3 -18.29 15.48 -0.63
C THR A 3 -17.42 15.12 -1.83
N ILE A 4 -17.14 13.82 -1.99
CA ILE A 4 -16.47 13.27 -3.18
C ILE A 4 -17.53 12.51 -3.97
N SER A 5 -17.58 12.74 -5.29
CA SER A 5 -18.46 12.03 -6.22
C SER A 5 -17.65 11.59 -7.42
N THR A 6 -17.78 10.31 -7.80
CA THR A 6 -17.14 9.73 -8.97
C THR A 6 -18.02 8.66 -9.58
N ARG A 7 -17.82 8.35 -10.86
CA ARG A 7 -18.41 7.17 -11.50
C ARG A 7 -17.48 5.99 -11.30
N VAL A 8 -18.05 4.86 -10.91
CA VAL A 8 -17.34 3.59 -10.79
C VAL A 8 -17.87 2.61 -11.83
N PRO A 9 -17.03 1.70 -12.33
CA PRO A 9 -17.48 0.53 -13.09
C PRO A 9 -18.45 -0.35 -12.28
N ASP A 10 -19.34 -1.06 -12.99
CA ASP A 10 -20.40 -1.90 -12.37
C ASP A 10 -19.82 -3.05 -11.52
N ASP A 11 -18.68 -3.60 -11.93
CA ASP A 11 -17.93 -4.63 -11.21
C ASP A 11 -17.42 -4.12 -9.86
N LEU A 12 -16.83 -2.92 -9.82
CA LEU A 12 -16.36 -2.32 -8.58
C LEU A 12 -17.52 -1.98 -7.62
N GLU A 13 -18.66 -1.54 -8.14
CA GLU A 13 -19.85 -1.33 -7.31
C GLU A 13 -20.36 -2.64 -6.70
N ALA A 14 -20.38 -3.73 -7.46
CA ALA A 14 -20.80 -5.04 -6.97
C ALA A 14 -19.86 -5.56 -5.87
N GLU A 15 -18.54 -5.39 -6.02
CA GLU A 15 -17.56 -5.74 -4.98
C GLU A 15 -17.74 -4.91 -3.71
N LEU A 16 -17.97 -3.60 -3.84
CA LEU A 16 -18.22 -2.73 -2.69
C LEU A 16 -19.49 -3.12 -1.93
N GLU A 17 -20.55 -3.52 -2.63
CA GLU A 17 -21.80 -3.96 -2.00
C GLU A 17 -21.61 -5.28 -1.25
N ALA A 18 -20.87 -6.23 -1.82
CA ALA A 18 -20.52 -7.48 -1.13
C ALA A 18 -19.71 -7.23 0.15
N TYR A 19 -18.74 -6.31 0.10
CA TYR A 19 -17.96 -5.90 1.27
C TYR A 19 -18.82 -5.23 2.35
N LEU A 20 -19.76 -4.37 1.93
CA LEU A 20 -20.70 -3.71 2.83
C LEU A 20 -21.57 -4.71 3.60
N GLU A 21 -22.10 -5.71 2.90
CA GLU A 21 -22.91 -6.77 3.49
C GLU A 21 -22.09 -7.64 4.45
N SER A 22 -20.87 -8.03 4.07
CA SER A 22 -20.02 -8.90 4.91
C SER A 22 -19.58 -8.22 6.20
N GLU A 23 -19.18 -6.95 6.13
CA GLU A 23 -18.72 -6.18 7.29
C GLU A 23 -19.87 -5.51 8.06
N ARG A 24 -21.10 -5.56 7.53
CA ARG A 24 -22.30 -4.91 8.08
C ARG A 24 -22.10 -3.40 8.29
N LEU A 25 -21.47 -2.74 7.31
CA LEU A 25 -21.18 -1.31 7.32
C LEU A 25 -22.16 -0.53 6.45
N ASP A 26 -22.32 0.77 6.72
CA ASP A 26 -22.97 1.67 5.78
C ASP A 26 -22.00 2.11 4.68
N ARG A 27 -22.54 2.47 3.50
CA ARG A 27 -21.77 2.87 2.32
C ARG A 27 -20.74 3.96 2.62
N SER A 28 -21.10 4.97 3.42
CA SER A 28 -20.20 6.10 3.70
C SER A 28 -19.04 5.73 4.63
N THR A 29 -19.27 4.79 5.55
CA THR A 29 -18.24 4.25 6.44
C THR A 29 -17.29 3.34 5.68
N ALA A 30 -17.82 2.41 4.87
CA ALA A 30 -17.00 1.50 4.05
C ALA A 30 -16.11 2.24 3.07
N VAL A 31 -16.69 3.16 2.26
CA VAL A 31 -15.94 3.91 1.26
C VAL A 31 -14.83 4.73 1.90
N ARG A 32 -15.10 5.33 3.07
CA ARG A 32 -14.09 6.11 3.78
C ARG A 32 -12.98 5.24 4.34
N LYS A 33 -13.32 4.09 4.93
CA LYS A 33 -12.35 3.12 5.45
C LYS A 33 -11.43 2.65 4.33
N LEU A 34 -11.99 2.15 3.23
CA LEU A 34 -11.24 1.67 2.08
C LEU A 34 -10.38 2.76 1.44
N LEU A 35 -10.91 3.99 1.33
CA LEU A 35 -10.14 5.12 0.80
C LEU A 35 -8.98 5.51 1.73
N SER A 36 -9.17 5.50 3.04
CA SER A 36 -8.11 5.77 4.01
C SER A 36 -7.03 4.68 3.94
N GLU A 37 -7.41 3.41 3.95
CA GLU A 37 -6.50 2.27 3.84
C GLU A 37 -5.69 2.33 2.54
N GLY A 38 -6.34 2.52 1.39
CA GLY A 38 -5.65 2.63 0.10
C GLY A 38 -4.73 3.85 -0.01
N LEU A 39 -5.06 4.97 0.65
CA LEU A 39 -4.17 6.14 0.69
C LEU A 39 -2.95 5.93 1.58
N ASP A 40 -3.08 5.15 2.65
CA ASP A 40 -1.98 4.81 3.55
C ASP A 40 -1.05 3.77 2.91
N GLU A 41 -1.61 2.79 2.20
CA GLU A 41 -0.86 1.81 1.40
C GLU A 41 -0.09 2.50 0.27
N TRP A 42 -0.77 3.31 -0.56
CA TRP A 42 -0.12 4.09 -1.63
C TRP A 42 1.03 4.96 -1.13
N ARG A 43 0.86 5.59 0.04
CA ARG A 43 1.89 6.44 0.64
C ARG A 43 3.10 5.61 1.08
N THR A 44 2.86 4.44 1.65
CA THR A 44 3.90 3.50 2.10
C THR A 44 4.69 2.96 0.92
N GLU A 45 4.02 2.47 -0.13
CA GLU A 45 4.66 2.00 -1.37
C GLU A 45 5.57 3.08 -1.98
N ARG A 46 5.06 4.33 -2.06
CA ARG A 46 5.83 5.44 -2.61
C ARG A 46 7.06 5.79 -1.78
N ALA A 47 6.97 5.65 -0.45
CA ALA A 47 8.10 5.88 0.44
C ALA A 47 9.16 4.78 0.29
N LEU A 48 8.75 3.51 0.20
CA LEU A 48 9.63 2.37 -0.05
C LEU A 48 10.36 2.50 -1.39
N GLU A 49 9.65 2.81 -2.48
CA GLU A 49 10.24 3.01 -3.81
C GLU A 49 11.34 4.09 -3.78
N ARG A 50 11.04 5.25 -3.19
CA ARG A 50 12.01 6.35 -3.11
C ARG A 50 13.21 6.03 -2.21
N PHE A 51 12.98 5.26 -1.16
CA PHE A 51 14.05 4.79 -0.28
C PHE A 51 14.96 3.80 -1.02
N ALA A 52 14.38 2.81 -1.71
CA ALA A 52 15.11 1.82 -2.50
C ALA A 52 15.93 2.47 -3.63
N ASN A 53 15.41 3.52 -4.27
CA ASN A 53 16.14 4.31 -5.27
C ASN A 53 17.22 5.24 -4.68
N GLY A 54 17.39 5.28 -3.36
CA GLY A 54 18.35 6.15 -2.67
C GLY A 54 17.99 7.65 -2.70
N GLU A 55 16.76 8.00 -3.06
CA GLU A 55 16.29 9.40 -3.18
C GLU A 55 16.06 10.04 -1.81
N VAL A 56 15.75 9.24 -0.79
CA VAL A 56 15.44 9.68 0.57
C VAL A 56 16.15 8.82 1.60
N SER A 57 16.46 9.38 2.77
CA SER A 57 16.95 8.60 3.91
C SER A 57 15.83 7.78 4.54
N LEU A 58 16.19 6.75 5.32
CA LEU A 58 15.23 5.91 6.07
C LEU A 58 14.26 6.74 6.91
N ALA A 59 14.79 7.71 7.68
CA ALA A 59 13.96 8.58 8.50
C ALA A 59 13.01 9.45 7.66
N LYS A 60 13.48 9.95 6.51
CA LYS A 60 12.64 10.76 5.62
C LYS A 60 11.57 9.92 4.93
N ALA A 61 11.85 8.66 4.63
CA ALA A 61 10.90 7.72 4.07
C ALA A 61 9.83 7.32 5.10
N ALA A 62 10.22 7.09 6.36
CA ALA A 62 9.28 6.88 7.47
C ALA A 62 8.31 8.06 7.64
N ASP A 63 8.83 9.29 7.65
CA ASP A 63 8.01 10.51 7.68
C ASP A 63 7.05 10.58 6.49
N LEU A 64 7.51 10.18 5.30
CA LEU A 64 6.69 10.16 4.09
C LEU A 64 5.59 9.11 4.16
N ALA A 65 5.86 7.94 4.73
CA ALA A 65 4.89 6.86 4.96
C ALA A 65 3.91 7.17 6.11
N GLY A 66 4.27 8.10 7.01
CA GLY A 66 3.47 8.43 8.19
C GLY A 66 3.60 7.41 9.32
N VAL A 67 4.72 6.69 9.37
CA VAL A 67 5.04 5.69 10.40
C VAL A 67 6.33 6.08 11.13
N SER A 68 6.63 5.41 12.23
CA SER A 68 7.92 5.58 12.91
C SER A 68 9.07 5.01 12.07
N VAL A 69 10.29 5.46 12.38
CA VAL A 69 11.49 4.96 11.69
C VAL A 69 11.68 3.45 11.87
N TRP A 70 11.28 2.90 13.02
CA TRP A 70 11.35 1.46 13.28
C TRP A 70 10.33 0.69 12.44
N GLU A 71 9.08 1.13 12.42
CA GLU A 71 8.04 0.50 11.58
C GLU A 71 8.43 0.57 10.10
N PHE A 72 9.06 1.66 9.65
CA PHE A 72 9.55 1.75 8.29
C PHE A 72 10.75 0.82 8.01
N ALA A 73 11.63 0.61 8.98
CA ALA A 73 12.72 -0.35 8.85
C ALA A 73 12.19 -1.78 8.68
N ASP A 74 11.16 -2.16 9.45
CA ASP A 74 10.50 -3.46 9.34
C ASP A 74 9.83 -3.63 7.95
N LEU A 75 9.23 -2.55 7.42
CA LEU A 75 8.66 -2.55 6.06
C LEU A 75 9.74 -2.74 4.97
N VAL A 76 10.92 -2.16 5.16
CA VAL A 76 12.06 -2.35 4.24
C VAL A 76 12.57 -3.79 4.30
N GLU A 77 12.77 -4.36 5.49
CA GLU A 77 13.22 -5.74 5.65
C GLU A 77 12.27 -6.73 4.96
N GLY A 78 10.95 -6.58 5.18
CA GLY A 78 9.96 -7.41 4.50
C GLY A 78 9.91 -7.22 2.98
N ALA A 79 10.22 -6.03 2.48
CA ALA A 79 10.30 -5.76 1.04
C ALA A 79 11.57 -6.37 0.41
N ASP A 80 12.71 -6.28 1.11
CA ASP A 80 13.97 -6.92 0.70
C ASP A 80 13.82 -8.46 0.66
N ASP A 81 13.18 -9.07 1.67
CA ASP A 81 12.91 -10.51 1.67
C ASP A 81 12.03 -10.95 0.49
N ALA A 82 11.07 -10.11 0.08
CA ALA A 82 10.26 -10.37 -1.12
C ALA A 82 11.10 -10.29 -2.41
N TRP A 83 12.02 -9.33 -2.50
CA TRP A 83 12.97 -9.17 -3.63
C TRP A 83 14.04 -10.28 -3.69
N VAL A 84 14.52 -10.74 -2.54
CA VAL A 84 15.57 -11.77 -2.39
C VAL A 84 15.01 -13.19 -2.33
N SER A 85 13.67 -13.35 -2.29
CA SER A 85 13.04 -14.66 -2.29
C SER A 85 13.50 -15.52 -3.48
N ALA A 86 13.64 -16.83 -3.23
CA ALA A 86 14.34 -17.78 -4.11
C ALA A 86 13.84 -17.79 -5.56
N ASP A 87 12.60 -17.37 -5.81
CA ASP A 87 12.00 -17.29 -7.14
C ASP A 87 12.62 -16.18 -8.03
N HIS A 88 13.21 -15.13 -7.44
CA HIS A 88 13.89 -14.05 -8.16
C HIS A 88 15.42 -14.21 -8.20
N LEU A 89 16.02 -14.90 -7.22
CA LEU A 89 17.47 -15.14 -7.18
C LEU A 89 17.95 -16.09 -8.29
N GLU A 90 17.11 -17.05 -8.70
CA GLU A 90 17.43 -17.97 -9.82
C GLU A 90 17.52 -17.24 -11.17
N ALA A 91 16.68 -16.23 -11.40
CA ALA A 91 16.69 -15.47 -12.64
C ALA A 91 17.96 -14.61 -12.80
N ASP A 92 18.44 -13.99 -11.72
CA ASP A 92 19.64 -13.15 -11.73
C ASP A 92 20.95 -13.98 -11.81
N LEU A 93 20.94 -15.22 -11.31
CA LEU A 93 22.08 -16.13 -11.40
C LEU A 93 22.23 -16.74 -12.80
N ASP A 94 21.13 -16.92 -13.53
CA ASP A 94 21.15 -17.43 -14.91
C ASP A 94 21.61 -16.38 -15.95
N GLU A 95 21.68 -15.10 -15.56
CA GLU A 95 22.17 -13.99 -16.41
C GLU A 95 23.67 -13.65 -16.21
N LEU A 96 24.39 -14.35 -15.32
CA LEU A 96 25.84 -14.20 -15.05
C LEU A 96 26.71 -15.25 -15.76
#